data_AF-A0A066UC56-F1
#
_entry.id   AF-A0A066UC56-F1
#
_cell.length_a   1.000
_cell.length_b   1.000
_cell.length_c   1.000
_cell.angle_alpha   90.00
_cell.angle_beta   90.00
_cell.angle_gamma   90.00
#
_symmetry.space_group_name_H-M   'P 1'
#
loop_
_entity.id
_entity.type
_entity.pdbx_description
1 polymer ?
#
loop_
_entity_poly.entity_id
_entity_poly.type
_entity_poly.pdbx_seq_one_letter_code
_entity_poly.pdbx_strand_id
1 'polypeptide(L)'
;MRAIQYDEFGGYDVLRAVDVPVPVPADGQALVRLTLAGVNPLEDTVRSGKLPAAAVKPLPIRPGGFGVGVLTQPGASGLPAGTRVILSGGRYGVGADGAWAEYIAVDPRHVVPVPDDVDDTAAAALTAATGHLTAYLALTELAGFRPGQSVLAPGVGGGVGQGGVDVARVLGASAAITTATSTAKADRGRALGFDVIDLTTESLRDGVHRLTGGRGVDVVLDGVGGSVTGAALGALAVDGTLVSIGYAASTRTEIDVTDLIWKNTHIHGFRFALFTPEQINAANTHLLDLVARKEITPVVDRVFPLEQAAQAQRHLAENGPFGRVLLAM
;
A
#
# COMPACT_ATOMS: atom_id res chain seq x y z
N MET A 1 -14.90 -4.87 23.34
CA MET A 1 -14.61 -4.23 22.05
C MET A 1 -14.95 -5.20 20.94
N ARG A 2 -15.49 -4.67 19.85
CA ARG A 2 -15.71 -5.39 18.60
C ARG A 2 -14.37 -5.55 17.88
N ALA A 3 -14.14 -6.72 17.29
CA ALA A 3 -12.98 -7.01 16.45
C ALA A 3 -13.31 -8.07 15.39
N ILE A 4 -12.49 -8.12 14.33
CA ILE A 4 -12.48 -9.22 13.37
C ILE A 4 -11.35 -10.17 13.74
N GLN A 5 -11.69 -11.45 13.86
CA GLN A 5 -10.75 -12.51 14.21
C GLN A 5 -11.03 -13.75 13.36
N TYR A 6 -9.99 -14.52 13.09
CA TYR A 6 -10.13 -15.88 12.60
C TYR A 6 -9.22 -16.84 13.38
N ASP A 7 -9.73 -18.06 13.57
CA ASP A 7 -9.08 -19.11 14.38
C ASP A 7 -8.51 -20.24 13.50
N GLU A 8 -8.79 -20.20 12.20
CA GLU A 8 -8.26 -21.10 11.16
C GLU A 8 -8.02 -20.33 9.85
N PHE A 9 -7.03 -20.75 9.06
CA PHE A 9 -6.84 -20.23 7.69
C PHE A 9 -7.95 -20.78 6.78
N GLY A 10 -8.43 -20.00 5.81
CA GLY A 10 -9.55 -20.48 4.98
C GLY A 10 -9.97 -19.56 3.85
N GLY A 11 -11.28 -19.44 3.62
CA GLY A 11 -11.94 -18.48 2.72
C GLY A 11 -12.39 -17.20 3.46
N TYR A 12 -13.13 -16.30 2.83
CA TYR A 12 -13.55 -15.04 3.48
C TYR A 12 -14.47 -15.27 4.70
N ASP A 13 -15.13 -16.42 4.75
CA ASP A 13 -16.04 -16.88 5.80
C ASP A 13 -15.35 -17.15 7.16
N VAL A 14 -14.02 -17.27 7.19
CA VAL A 14 -13.29 -17.38 8.47
C VAL A 14 -13.21 -16.06 9.22
N LEU A 15 -13.41 -14.92 8.54
CA LEU A 15 -13.38 -13.59 9.16
C LEU A 15 -14.66 -13.36 9.98
N ARG A 16 -14.55 -13.47 11.31
CA ARG A 16 -15.70 -13.37 12.22
C ARG A 16 -15.62 -12.13 13.08
N ALA A 17 -16.74 -11.43 13.18
CA ALA A 17 -16.92 -10.38 14.18
C ALA A 17 -17.09 -11.01 15.57
N VAL A 18 -16.25 -10.61 16.51
CA VAL A 18 -16.21 -11.12 17.89
C VAL A 18 -16.23 -9.98 18.89
N ASP A 19 -16.74 -10.26 20.09
CA ASP A 19 -16.60 -9.39 21.26
C ASP A 19 -15.46 -9.90 22.14
N VAL A 20 -14.46 -9.06 22.35
CA VAL A 20 -13.28 -9.36 23.18
C VAL A 20 -12.99 -8.22 24.16
N PRO A 21 -12.26 -8.44 25.25
CA PRO A 21 -11.83 -7.36 26.14
C PRO A 21 -10.99 -6.31 25.40
N VAL A 22 -11.07 -5.04 25.85
CA VAL A 22 -10.13 -4.00 25.41
C VAL A 22 -8.72 -4.42 25.87
N PRO A 23 -7.69 -4.38 25.01
CA PRO A 23 -6.35 -4.78 25.40
C PRO A 23 -5.79 -3.82 26.46
N VAL A 24 -5.12 -4.39 27.45
CA VAL A 24 -4.34 -3.62 28.42
C VAL A 24 -2.93 -3.46 27.84
N PRO A 25 -2.46 -2.25 27.52
CA PRO A 25 -1.10 -2.05 27.00
C PRO A 25 -0.08 -2.48 28.05
N ALA A 26 1.00 -3.14 27.62
CA ALA A 26 2.14 -3.42 28.47
C ALA A 26 2.92 -2.13 28.82
N ASP A 27 3.85 -2.21 29.77
CA ASP A 27 4.69 -1.08 30.16
C ASP A 27 5.34 -0.41 28.94
N GLY A 28 5.10 0.89 28.80
CA GLY A 28 5.60 1.70 27.69
C GLY A 28 4.78 1.63 26.40
N GLN A 29 3.89 0.65 26.22
CA GLN A 29 3.01 0.58 25.04
C GLN A 29 1.94 1.66 25.06
N ALA A 30 1.51 2.06 23.86
CA ALA A 30 0.39 2.95 23.67
C ALA A 30 -0.91 2.15 23.40
N LEU A 31 -2.05 2.72 23.75
CA LEU A 31 -3.39 2.23 23.38
C LEU A 31 -4.05 3.23 22.44
N VAL A 32 -4.45 2.75 21.27
CA VAL A 32 -5.13 3.52 20.24
C VAL A 32 -6.57 3.02 20.11
N ARG A 33 -7.54 3.94 20.15
CA ARG A 33 -8.92 3.69 19.74
C ARG A 33 -9.04 3.97 18.26
N LEU A 34 -9.23 2.93 17.46
CA LEU A 34 -9.28 3.01 16.02
C LEU A 34 -10.62 3.58 15.55
N THR A 35 -10.58 4.25 14.40
CA THR A 35 -11.76 4.83 13.72
C THR A 35 -11.88 4.27 12.31
N LEU A 36 -10.74 4.12 11.63
CA LEU A 36 -10.65 3.54 10.29
C LEU A 36 -9.47 2.57 10.22
N ALA A 37 -9.61 1.52 9.40
CA ALA A 37 -8.51 0.62 9.06
C ALA A 37 -8.44 0.38 7.56
N GLY A 38 -7.24 0.18 7.04
CA GLY A 38 -7.02 -0.18 5.64
C GLY A 38 -7.27 -1.67 5.39
N VAL A 39 -7.78 -2.00 4.20
CA VAL A 39 -7.80 -3.36 3.67
C VAL A 39 -6.71 -3.47 2.61
N ASN A 40 -5.76 -4.40 2.76
CA ASN A 40 -4.66 -4.60 1.83
C ASN A 40 -4.67 -6.02 1.24
N PRO A 41 -4.02 -6.24 0.08
CA PRO A 41 -3.86 -7.59 -0.48
C PRO A 41 -3.09 -8.56 0.43
N LEU A 42 -2.24 -8.02 1.31
CA LEU A 42 -1.47 -8.83 2.26
C LEU A 42 -2.39 -9.57 3.25
N GLU A 43 -3.45 -8.93 3.75
CA GLU A 43 -4.39 -9.60 4.65
C GLU A 43 -5.05 -10.82 3.99
N ASP A 44 -5.31 -10.78 2.67
CA ASP A 44 -5.84 -11.95 1.95
C ASP A 44 -4.81 -13.09 1.87
N THR A 45 -3.55 -12.75 1.61
CA THR A 45 -2.44 -13.71 1.55
C THR A 45 -2.20 -14.39 2.91
N VAL A 46 -2.30 -13.62 4.00
CA VAL A 46 -2.16 -14.14 5.38
C VAL A 46 -3.35 -15.03 5.74
N ARG A 47 -4.58 -14.52 5.54
CA ARG A 47 -5.83 -15.24 5.87
C ARG A 47 -5.97 -16.55 5.10
N SER A 48 -5.57 -16.57 3.82
CA SER A 48 -5.62 -17.78 2.98
C SER A 48 -4.50 -18.80 3.27
N GLY A 49 -3.61 -18.51 4.23
CA GLY A 49 -2.54 -19.44 4.62
C GLY A 49 -1.40 -19.55 3.60
N LYS A 50 -1.25 -18.57 2.69
CA LYS A 50 -0.22 -18.57 1.65
C LYS A 50 1.14 -18.06 2.13
N LEU A 51 1.21 -17.41 3.29
CA LEU A 51 2.49 -17.06 3.91
C LEU A 51 3.09 -18.26 4.67
N PRO A 52 4.43 -18.37 4.75
CA PRO A 52 5.08 -19.36 5.59
C PRO A 52 4.59 -19.25 7.05
N ALA A 53 4.24 -20.38 7.68
CA ALA A 53 3.70 -20.39 9.04
C ALA A 53 4.62 -19.70 10.06
N ALA A 54 5.95 -19.83 9.91
CA ALA A 54 6.94 -19.15 10.75
C ALA A 54 6.91 -17.61 10.67
N ALA A 55 6.27 -17.05 9.64
CA ALA A 55 6.10 -15.61 9.48
C ALA A 55 4.82 -15.08 10.16
N VAL A 56 3.90 -15.95 10.56
CA VAL A 56 2.57 -15.56 11.06
C VAL A 56 2.42 -15.87 12.55
N LYS A 57 1.76 -14.98 13.28
CA LYS A 57 1.36 -15.21 14.68
C LYS A 57 0.52 -16.49 14.78
N PRO A 58 0.71 -17.32 15.82
CA PRO A 58 -0.20 -18.44 16.09
C PRO A 58 -1.65 -17.98 16.22
N LEU A 59 -2.57 -18.74 15.60
CA LEU A 59 -3.99 -18.43 15.65
C LEU A 59 -4.51 -18.51 17.12
N PRO A 60 -5.50 -17.70 17.49
CA PRO A 60 -6.25 -16.78 16.63
C PRO A 60 -5.50 -15.49 16.29
N ILE A 61 -5.88 -14.81 15.21
CA ILE A 61 -5.26 -13.53 14.81
C ILE A 61 -6.32 -12.52 14.36
N ARG A 62 -6.08 -11.25 14.68
CA ARG A 62 -6.85 -10.11 14.13
C ARG A 62 -6.11 -9.52 12.92
N PRO A 63 -6.73 -9.35 11.74
CA PRO A 63 -6.08 -8.76 10.57
C PRO A 63 -5.88 -7.23 10.69
N GLY A 64 -5.21 -6.64 9.69
CA GLY A 64 -5.07 -5.21 9.51
C GLY A 64 -3.70 -4.66 9.91
N GLY A 65 -2.86 -4.36 8.93
CA GLY A 65 -1.53 -3.78 9.17
C GLY A 65 -1.50 -2.28 9.45
N PHE A 66 -2.58 -1.56 9.15
CA PHE A 66 -2.65 -0.09 9.14
C PHE A 66 -4.02 0.41 9.61
N GLY A 67 -4.04 1.58 10.23
CA GLY A 67 -5.27 2.24 10.64
C GLY A 67 -5.06 3.66 11.15
N VAL A 68 -6.17 4.34 11.42
CA VAL A 68 -6.23 5.69 11.97
C VAL A 68 -7.08 5.66 13.22
N GLY A 69 -6.66 6.39 14.25
CA GLY A 69 -7.36 6.42 15.51
C GLY A 69 -6.88 7.53 16.43
N VAL A 70 -7.31 7.45 17.68
CA VAL A 70 -6.99 8.40 18.73
C VAL A 70 -6.23 7.70 19.84
N LEU A 71 -5.11 8.26 20.27
CA LEU A 71 -4.36 7.78 21.44
C LEU A 71 -5.19 7.96 22.71
N THR A 72 -5.62 6.86 23.32
CA THR A 72 -6.31 6.89 24.63
C THR A 72 -5.35 6.73 25.79
N GLN A 73 -4.27 5.98 25.58
CA GLN A 73 -3.15 5.89 26.53
C GLN A 73 -1.86 6.08 25.73
N PRO A 74 -1.11 7.17 25.94
CA PRO A 74 0.00 7.51 25.05
C PRO A 74 1.26 6.66 25.25
N GLY A 75 1.38 5.92 26.36
CA GLY A 75 2.59 5.14 26.66
C GLY A 75 3.85 6.00 26.64
N ALA A 76 4.94 5.45 26.08
CA ALA A 76 6.20 6.16 25.91
C ALA A 76 6.31 6.97 24.59
N SER A 77 5.20 7.27 23.92
CA SER A 77 5.21 7.99 22.62
C SER A 77 5.71 9.43 22.68
N GLY A 78 5.61 10.08 23.85
CA GLY A 78 5.82 11.52 23.98
C GLY A 78 4.68 12.36 23.40
N LEU A 79 3.59 11.75 22.92
CA LEU A 79 2.38 12.42 22.43
C LEU A 79 1.34 12.52 23.55
N PRO A 80 0.47 13.54 23.57
CA PRO A 80 -0.62 13.62 24.54
C PRO A 80 -1.75 12.62 24.20
N ALA A 81 -2.48 12.18 25.22
CA ALA A 81 -3.76 11.50 25.00
C ALA A 81 -4.72 12.42 24.23
N GLY A 82 -5.55 11.84 23.36
CA GLY A 82 -6.42 12.58 22.43
C GLY A 82 -5.79 12.88 21.08
N THR A 83 -4.48 12.65 20.91
CA THR A 83 -3.81 12.85 19.61
C THR A 83 -4.35 11.87 18.56
N ARG A 84 -4.73 12.40 17.39
CA ARG A 84 -5.04 11.59 16.20
C ARG A 84 -3.75 11.02 15.64
N VAL A 85 -3.71 9.72 15.38
CA VAL A 85 -2.54 9.01 14.90
C VAL A 85 -2.88 8.05 13.78
N ILE A 86 -1.95 7.89 12.85
CA ILE A 86 -1.91 6.70 11.99
C ILE A 86 -1.04 5.63 12.64
N LEU A 87 -1.39 4.37 12.38
CA LEU A 87 -0.63 3.20 12.74
C LEU A 87 0.11 2.68 11.51
N SER A 88 1.43 2.54 11.62
CA SER A 88 2.29 2.01 10.56
C SER A 88 3.54 1.37 11.14
N GLY A 89 3.88 0.17 10.66
CA GLY A 89 5.00 -0.62 11.20
C GLY A 89 4.52 -1.78 12.07
N GLY A 90 5.44 -2.51 12.71
CA GLY A 90 5.09 -3.52 13.73
C GLY A 90 4.53 -4.86 13.24
N ARG A 91 4.36 -5.08 11.93
CA ARG A 91 3.84 -6.34 11.35
C ARG A 91 2.47 -6.73 11.91
N TYR A 92 1.65 -5.74 12.25
CA TYR A 92 0.26 -5.91 12.68
C TYR A 92 -0.55 -6.68 11.62
N GLY A 93 -1.46 -7.56 12.06
CA GLY A 93 -2.20 -8.45 11.17
C GLY A 93 -1.39 -9.60 10.57
N VAL A 94 -0.09 -9.70 10.89
CA VAL A 94 0.81 -10.78 10.44
C VAL A 94 1.52 -11.44 11.60
N GLY A 95 2.47 -10.73 12.24
CA GLY A 95 3.26 -11.20 13.38
C GLY A 95 2.66 -10.82 14.74
N ALA A 96 1.66 -9.95 14.73
CA ALA A 96 0.91 -9.48 15.89
C ALA A 96 -0.56 -9.26 15.49
N ASP A 97 -1.45 -9.11 16.47
CA ASP A 97 -2.84 -8.73 16.18
C ASP A 97 -2.92 -7.33 15.56
N GLY A 98 -3.84 -7.17 14.60
CA GLY A 98 -3.96 -5.99 13.76
C GLY A 98 -5.11 -5.05 14.07
N ALA A 99 -5.26 -4.07 13.18
CA ALA A 99 -6.13 -2.91 13.30
C ALA A 99 -7.60 -3.14 12.89
N TRP A 100 -8.01 -4.36 12.56
CA TRP A 100 -9.43 -4.67 12.36
C TRP A 100 -10.12 -4.92 13.72
N ALA A 101 -10.08 -3.92 14.59
CA ALA A 101 -10.62 -3.92 15.95
C ALA A 101 -10.82 -2.48 16.44
N GLU A 102 -11.75 -2.24 17.36
CA GLU A 102 -11.98 -0.88 17.90
C GLU A 102 -10.78 -0.33 18.70
N TYR A 103 -9.94 -1.20 19.28
CA TYR A 103 -8.73 -0.80 20.01
C TYR A 103 -7.54 -1.71 19.70
N ILE A 104 -6.34 -1.13 19.73
CA ILE A 104 -5.08 -1.84 19.57
C ILE A 104 -4.00 -1.29 20.51
N ALA A 105 -3.28 -2.19 21.17
CA ALA A 105 -2.08 -1.86 21.94
C ALA A 105 -0.83 -1.99 21.06
N VAL A 106 0.01 -0.96 21.04
CA VAL A 106 1.04 -0.78 20.02
C VAL A 106 2.37 -0.31 20.62
N ASP A 107 3.46 -0.59 19.91
CA ASP A 107 4.74 0.05 20.20
C ASP A 107 4.60 1.55 19.83
N PRO A 108 4.97 2.48 20.72
CA PRO A 108 4.88 3.91 20.43
C PRO A 108 5.65 4.37 19.19
N ARG A 109 6.63 3.59 18.72
CA ARG A 109 7.38 3.89 17.48
C ARG A 109 6.58 3.60 16.22
N HIS A 110 5.41 2.96 16.31
CA HIS A 110 4.56 2.65 15.17
C HIS A 110 3.37 3.62 15.02
N VAL A 111 3.35 4.72 15.77
CA VAL A 111 2.34 5.77 15.65
C VAL A 111 2.95 7.06 15.13
N VAL A 112 2.24 7.71 14.21
CA VAL A 112 2.62 9.03 13.67
C VAL A 112 1.43 9.96 13.85
N PRO A 113 1.60 11.18 14.40
CA PRO A 113 0.50 12.12 14.57
C PRO A 113 -0.06 12.56 13.22
N VAL A 114 -1.39 12.66 13.13
CA VAL A 114 -2.10 13.17 11.96
C VAL A 114 -2.26 14.69 12.12
N PRO A 115 -1.81 15.50 11.14
CA PRO A 115 -2.04 16.95 11.15
C PRO A 115 -3.53 17.30 11.21
N ASP A 116 -3.86 18.45 11.82
CA ASP A 116 -5.25 18.89 12.01
C ASP A 116 -6.00 19.15 10.69
N ASP A 117 -5.28 19.51 9.63
CA ASP A 117 -5.80 19.78 8.30
C ASP A 117 -5.96 18.53 7.42
N VAL A 118 -5.55 17.35 7.92
CA VAL A 118 -5.78 16.07 7.27
C VAL A 118 -6.94 15.37 7.97
N ASP A 119 -8.01 15.04 7.23
CA ASP A 119 -9.12 14.25 7.77
C ASP A 119 -8.77 12.75 7.92
N ASP A 120 -9.51 12.04 8.78
CA ASP A 120 -9.22 10.63 9.08
C ASP A 120 -9.35 9.73 7.85
N THR A 121 -10.24 10.06 6.90
CA THR A 121 -10.44 9.26 5.68
C THR A 121 -9.24 9.39 4.76
N ALA A 122 -8.72 10.60 4.57
CA ALA A 122 -7.51 10.86 3.79
C ALA A 122 -6.28 10.20 4.43
N ALA A 123 -6.11 10.32 5.76
CA ALA A 123 -5.04 9.66 6.49
C ALA A 123 -5.12 8.11 6.39
N ALA A 124 -6.34 7.56 6.49
CA ALA A 124 -6.56 6.12 6.36
C ALA A 124 -6.30 5.64 4.93
N ALA A 125 -6.71 6.42 3.93
CA ALA A 125 -6.47 6.12 2.53
C ALA A 125 -4.98 6.18 2.15
N LEU A 126 -4.23 7.13 2.73
CA LEU A 126 -2.78 7.23 2.56
C LEU A 126 -2.06 5.96 3.04
N THR A 127 -2.47 5.44 4.20
CA THR A 127 -1.86 4.26 4.84
C THR A 127 -2.43 2.93 4.32
N ALA A 128 -3.66 2.93 3.81
CA ALA A 128 -4.29 1.77 3.20
C ALA A 128 -3.64 1.38 1.86
N ALA A 129 -3.72 0.09 1.56
CA ALA A 129 -2.98 -0.61 0.50
C ALA A 129 -1.47 -0.35 0.49
N THR A 130 -0.92 0.29 1.55
CA THR A 130 0.42 0.90 1.64
C THR A 130 0.87 1.66 0.39
N GLY A 131 -0.06 2.11 -0.46
CA GLY A 131 0.27 2.45 -1.84
C GLY A 131 1.29 3.59 -1.95
N HIS A 132 1.01 4.69 -1.27
CA HIS A 132 1.87 5.88 -1.26
C HIS A 132 3.14 5.67 -0.42
N LEU A 133 3.02 5.08 0.76
CA LEU A 133 4.17 4.80 1.63
C LEU A 133 5.17 3.81 0.98
N THR A 134 4.66 2.74 0.38
CA THR A 134 5.48 1.77 -0.36
C THR A 134 6.12 2.41 -1.58
N ALA A 135 5.37 3.21 -2.36
CA ALA A 135 5.94 3.92 -3.50
C ALA A 135 7.05 4.89 -3.09
N TYR A 136 6.84 5.65 -2.02
CA TYR A 136 7.83 6.58 -1.49
C TYR A 136 9.11 5.87 -1.08
N LEU A 137 9.02 4.87 -0.19
CA LEU A 137 10.18 4.11 0.26
C LEU A 137 10.87 3.38 -0.92
N ALA A 138 10.11 2.86 -1.88
CA ALA A 138 10.69 2.22 -3.07
C ALA A 138 11.50 3.22 -3.90
N LEU A 139 10.97 4.43 -4.14
CA LEU A 139 11.64 5.45 -4.94
C LEU A 139 12.86 6.04 -4.21
N THR A 140 12.72 6.39 -2.93
CA THR A 140 13.76 7.12 -2.19
C THR A 140 14.86 6.21 -1.65
N GLU A 141 14.54 4.97 -1.28
CA GLU A 141 15.49 4.09 -0.61
C GLU A 141 16.07 2.99 -1.52
N LEU A 142 15.35 2.56 -2.56
CA LEU A 142 15.73 1.37 -3.35
C LEU A 142 15.99 1.64 -4.84
N ALA A 143 15.15 2.47 -5.47
CA ALA A 143 15.16 2.62 -6.93
C ALA A 143 16.32 3.49 -7.46
N GLY A 144 16.96 4.28 -6.60
CA GLY A 144 17.94 5.29 -7.01
C GLY A 144 17.32 6.45 -7.80
N PHE A 145 16.03 6.72 -7.61
CA PHE A 145 15.28 7.73 -8.33
C PHE A 145 15.86 9.14 -8.10
N ARG A 146 15.84 9.96 -9.16
CA ARG A 146 16.24 11.37 -9.15
C ARG A 146 15.18 12.22 -9.86
N PRO A 147 14.95 13.46 -9.40
CA PRO A 147 14.10 14.41 -10.12
C PRO A 147 14.50 14.50 -11.61
N GLY A 148 13.51 14.56 -12.50
CA GLY A 148 13.68 14.52 -13.95
C GLY A 148 13.65 13.12 -14.56
N GLN A 149 13.71 12.05 -13.77
CA GLN A 149 13.51 10.68 -14.26
C GLN A 149 12.03 10.33 -14.45
N SER A 150 11.74 9.32 -15.26
CA SER A 150 10.39 8.81 -15.52
C SER A 150 10.08 7.55 -14.71
N VAL A 151 8.84 7.43 -14.26
CA VAL A 151 8.36 6.33 -13.42
C VAL A 151 7.13 5.67 -14.05
N LEU A 152 7.11 4.34 -14.08
CA LEU A 152 5.92 3.52 -14.39
C LEU A 152 5.45 2.79 -13.12
N ALA A 153 4.20 2.97 -12.74
CA ALA A 153 3.55 2.24 -11.66
C ALA A 153 2.27 1.56 -12.20
N PRO A 154 2.33 0.29 -12.65
CA PRO A 154 1.18 -0.39 -13.26
C PRO A 154 -0.03 -0.51 -12.32
N GLY A 155 -1.24 -0.42 -12.88
CA GLY A 155 -2.49 -0.65 -12.16
C GLY A 155 -3.10 0.58 -11.49
N VAL A 156 -3.70 1.48 -12.29
CA VAL A 156 -4.28 2.78 -11.88
C VAL A 156 -5.40 2.70 -10.84
N GLY A 157 -6.03 1.55 -10.65
CA GLY A 157 -7.04 1.36 -9.60
C GLY A 157 -6.45 0.96 -8.25
N GLY A 158 -5.19 0.52 -8.22
CA GLY A 158 -4.56 -0.10 -7.05
C GLY A 158 -3.75 0.87 -6.20
N GLY A 159 -3.34 0.34 -5.03
CA GLY A 159 -2.43 0.95 -4.07
C GLY A 159 -1.22 1.63 -4.72
N VAL A 160 -0.32 0.77 -5.19
CA VAL A 160 0.99 1.12 -5.74
C VAL A 160 0.85 1.86 -7.08
N GLY A 161 -0.11 1.52 -7.92
CA GLY A 161 -0.28 2.20 -9.22
C GLY A 161 -0.65 3.69 -9.06
N GLN A 162 -1.61 4.01 -8.19
CA GLN A 162 -1.94 5.41 -7.88
C GLN A 162 -0.84 6.07 -7.05
N GLY A 163 -0.42 5.42 -5.96
CA GLY A 163 0.57 5.99 -5.05
C GLY A 163 1.91 6.24 -5.74
N GLY A 164 2.30 5.38 -6.68
CA GLY A 164 3.50 5.54 -7.49
C GLY A 164 3.45 6.76 -8.39
N VAL A 165 2.31 7.03 -9.03
CA VAL A 165 2.16 8.22 -9.88
C VAL A 165 2.15 9.50 -9.04
N ASP A 166 1.37 9.53 -7.95
CA ASP A 166 1.28 10.68 -7.05
C ASP A 166 2.66 11.03 -6.47
N VAL A 167 3.35 10.02 -5.91
CA VAL A 167 4.66 10.21 -5.28
C VAL A 167 5.73 10.57 -6.31
N ALA A 168 5.74 9.94 -7.48
CA ALA A 168 6.70 10.30 -8.53
C ALA A 168 6.58 11.78 -8.94
N ARG A 169 5.35 12.30 -9.05
CA ARG A 169 5.11 13.70 -9.43
C ARG A 169 5.64 14.69 -8.40
N VAL A 170 5.31 14.50 -7.13
CA VAL A 170 5.79 15.40 -6.06
C VAL A 170 7.31 15.31 -5.86
N LEU A 171 7.92 14.17 -6.19
CA LEU A 171 9.37 14.01 -6.20
C LEU A 171 10.04 14.54 -7.49
N GLY A 172 9.26 15.14 -8.41
CA GLY A 172 9.79 15.82 -9.59
C GLY A 172 10.07 14.91 -10.78
N ALA A 173 9.33 13.81 -10.96
CA ALA A 173 9.45 12.97 -12.15
C ALA A 173 9.11 13.75 -13.43
N SER A 174 9.84 13.49 -14.52
CA SER A 174 9.53 14.07 -15.83
C SER A 174 8.30 13.43 -16.48
N ALA A 175 8.02 12.18 -16.15
CA ALA A 175 6.80 11.48 -16.51
C ALA A 175 6.43 10.48 -15.40
N ALA A 176 5.14 10.42 -15.07
CA ALA A 176 4.61 9.49 -14.08
C ALA A 176 3.42 8.75 -14.70
N ILE A 177 3.67 7.50 -15.07
CA ILE A 177 2.84 6.69 -15.96
C ILE A 177 2.21 5.55 -15.16
N THR A 178 0.97 5.19 -15.49
CA THR A 178 0.31 3.99 -14.97
C THR A 178 -0.42 3.24 -16.08
N THR A 179 -1.02 2.10 -15.74
CA THR A 179 -1.73 1.23 -16.68
C THR A 179 -3.13 0.93 -16.20
N ALA A 180 -4.04 0.66 -17.13
CA ALA A 180 -5.38 0.17 -16.84
C ALA A 180 -5.68 -1.08 -17.67
N THR A 181 -6.48 -1.98 -17.12
CA THR A 181 -6.97 -3.19 -17.80
C THR A 181 -8.39 -3.02 -18.36
N SER A 182 -8.93 -1.79 -18.30
CA SER A 182 -10.17 -1.42 -18.98
C SER A 182 -10.16 0.06 -19.32
N THR A 183 -10.80 0.43 -20.43
CA THR A 183 -10.94 1.82 -20.86
C THR A 183 -11.63 2.67 -19.80
N ALA A 184 -12.66 2.15 -19.14
CA ALA A 184 -13.34 2.86 -18.05
C ALA A 184 -12.40 3.23 -16.88
N LYS A 185 -11.46 2.33 -16.50
CA LYS A 185 -10.45 2.65 -15.49
C LYS A 185 -9.39 3.60 -16.03
N ALA A 186 -9.02 3.47 -17.30
CA ALA A 186 -8.10 4.39 -17.95
C ALA A 186 -8.63 5.83 -17.93
N ASP A 187 -9.90 6.02 -18.29
CA ASP A 187 -10.56 7.32 -18.32
C ASP A 187 -10.71 7.93 -16.93
N ARG A 188 -11.05 7.12 -15.91
CA ARG A 188 -11.05 7.58 -14.51
C ARG A 188 -9.65 8.03 -14.06
N GLY A 189 -8.60 7.31 -14.45
CA GLY A 189 -7.22 7.70 -14.15
C GLY A 189 -6.82 9.00 -14.86
N ARG A 190 -7.17 9.16 -16.14
CA ARG A 190 -6.94 10.40 -16.90
C ARG A 190 -7.69 11.59 -16.31
N ALA A 191 -8.88 11.38 -15.77
CA ALA A 191 -9.64 12.41 -15.06
C ALA A 191 -8.97 12.88 -13.76
N LEU A 192 -8.11 12.04 -13.16
CA LEU A 192 -7.20 12.44 -12.05
C LEU A 192 -5.91 13.10 -12.56
N GLY A 193 -5.81 13.33 -13.87
CA GLY A 193 -4.64 13.89 -14.52
C GLY A 193 -3.49 12.91 -14.69
N PHE A 194 -3.71 11.58 -14.59
CA PHE A 194 -2.67 10.57 -14.79
C PHE A 194 -2.41 10.28 -16.27
N ASP A 195 -1.15 10.01 -16.61
CA ASP A 195 -0.79 9.42 -17.90
C ASP A 195 -1.08 7.91 -17.83
N VAL A 196 -2.18 7.48 -18.48
CA VAL A 196 -2.65 6.09 -18.41
C VAL A 196 -2.54 5.38 -19.75
N ILE A 197 -1.79 4.27 -19.75
CA ILE A 197 -1.76 3.29 -20.83
C ILE A 197 -2.96 2.36 -20.68
N ASP A 198 -3.84 2.34 -21.67
CA ASP A 198 -4.98 1.41 -21.71
C ASP A 198 -4.55 0.11 -22.40
N LEU A 199 -4.29 -0.93 -21.58
CA LEU A 199 -3.80 -2.22 -22.04
C LEU A 199 -4.82 -3.01 -22.88
N THR A 200 -6.05 -2.51 -23.01
CA THR A 200 -7.05 -3.07 -23.94
C THR A 200 -6.88 -2.56 -25.38
N THR A 201 -6.09 -1.49 -25.56
CA THR A 201 -5.93 -0.80 -26.84
C THR A 201 -4.50 -0.79 -27.37
N GLU A 202 -3.50 -0.87 -26.50
CA GLU A 202 -2.09 -0.91 -26.85
C GLU A 202 -1.29 -1.80 -25.89
N SER A 203 -0.10 -2.23 -26.31
CA SER A 203 0.79 -2.96 -25.41
C SER A 203 1.44 -2.02 -24.37
N LEU A 204 1.86 -2.57 -23.23
CA LEU A 204 2.59 -1.79 -22.22
C LEU A 204 3.83 -1.13 -22.82
N ARG A 205 4.59 -1.86 -23.65
CA ARG A 205 5.80 -1.38 -24.29
C ARG A 205 5.51 -0.19 -25.21
N ASP A 206 4.51 -0.32 -26.08
CA ASP A 206 4.16 0.73 -27.05
C ASP A 206 3.66 2.00 -26.33
N GLY A 207 2.81 1.84 -25.32
CA GLY A 207 2.34 2.96 -24.51
C GLY A 207 3.48 3.68 -23.78
N VAL A 208 4.44 2.93 -23.20
CA VAL A 208 5.63 3.53 -22.59
C VAL A 208 6.48 4.25 -23.63
N HIS A 209 6.72 3.66 -24.80
CA HIS A 209 7.51 4.31 -25.85
C HIS A 209 6.83 5.59 -26.33
N ARG A 210 5.51 5.57 -26.51
CA ARG A 210 4.71 6.74 -26.88
C ARG A 210 4.84 7.88 -25.88
N LEU A 211 4.82 7.57 -24.58
CA LEU A 211 4.88 8.57 -23.51
C LEU A 211 6.32 9.02 -23.16
N THR A 212 7.34 8.28 -23.61
CA THR A 212 8.76 8.57 -23.29
C THR A 212 9.61 8.88 -24.52
N GLY A 213 9.00 9.08 -25.69
CA GLY A 213 9.72 9.34 -26.94
C GLY A 213 10.61 8.17 -27.40
N GLY A 214 10.21 6.95 -27.10
CA GLY A 214 10.92 5.71 -27.44
C GLY A 214 12.05 5.33 -26.50
N ARG A 215 12.33 6.12 -25.45
CA ARG A 215 13.45 5.88 -24.53
C ARG A 215 13.19 4.74 -23.54
N GLY A 216 11.94 4.57 -23.12
CA GLY A 216 11.60 3.74 -21.95
C GLY A 216 11.52 4.55 -20.66
N VAL A 217 11.20 3.87 -19.56
CA VAL A 217 11.14 4.48 -18.21
C VAL A 217 12.39 4.21 -17.37
N ASP A 218 12.78 5.16 -16.51
CA ASP A 218 13.93 4.97 -15.62
C ASP A 218 13.61 4.03 -14.45
N VAL A 219 12.40 4.11 -13.90
CA VAL A 219 11.97 3.31 -12.75
C VAL A 219 10.62 2.65 -13.00
N VAL A 220 10.49 1.38 -12.61
CA VAL A 220 9.22 0.66 -12.52
C VAL A 220 8.92 0.32 -11.05
N LEU A 221 7.72 0.62 -10.58
CA LEU A 221 7.18 0.17 -9.30
C LEU A 221 6.15 -0.94 -9.55
N ASP A 222 6.59 -2.20 -9.49
CA ASP A 222 5.74 -3.34 -9.86
C ASP A 222 5.00 -3.92 -8.65
N GLY A 223 3.75 -3.49 -8.47
CA GLY A 223 2.82 -4.05 -7.50
C GLY A 223 1.98 -5.24 -8.01
N VAL A 224 2.15 -5.65 -9.28
CA VAL A 224 1.22 -6.56 -9.95
C VAL A 224 1.79 -7.97 -10.07
N GLY A 225 3.05 -8.11 -10.47
CA GLY A 225 3.66 -9.42 -10.72
C GLY A 225 3.20 -10.05 -12.05
N GLY A 226 3.50 -11.34 -12.24
CA GLY A 226 3.08 -12.07 -13.43
C GLY A 226 3.67 -11.52 -14.73
N SER A 227 2.92 -11.64 -15.83
CA SER A 227 3.36 -11.15 -17.15
C SER A 227 3.62 -9.64 -17.20
N VAL A 228 3.06 -8.86 -16.27
CA VAL A 228 3.33 -7.43 -16.15
C VAL A 228 4.78 -7.17 -15.77
N THR A 229 5.39 -7.99 -14.91
CA THR A 229 6.80 -7.84 -14.53
C THR A 229 7.71 -7.96 -15.75
N GLY A 230 7.55 -9.02 -16.55
CA GLY A 230 8.34 -9.21 -17.78
C GLY A 230 8.14 -8.07 -18.78
N ALA A 231 6.89 -7.68 -19.03
CA ALA A 231 6.60 -6.57 -19.94
C ALA A 231 7.17 -5.23 -19.45
N ALA A 232 7.11 -4.95 -18.16
CA ALA A 232 7.63 -3.72 -17.57
C ALA A 232 9.16 -3.68 -17.56
N LEU A 233 9.83 -4.82 -17.36
CA LEU A 233 11.28 -4.95 -17.54
C LEU A 233 11.71 -4.58 -18.97
N GLY A 234 10.97 -5.09 -19.97
CA GLY A 234 11.17 -4.73 -21.37
C GLY A 234 10.94 -3.25 -21.68
N ALA A 235 10.16 -2.55 -20.86
CA ALA A 235 9.86 -1.13 -21.01
C ALA A 235 10.84 -0.17 -20.29
N LEU A 236 11.79 -0.70 -19.51
CA LEU A 236 12.84 0.12 -18.90
C LEU A 236 13.76 0.75 -19.95
N ALA A 237 14.26 1.95 -19.66
CA ALA A 237 15.37 2.59 -20.34
C ALA A 237 16.71 1.93 -19.97
N VAL A 238 17.80 2.37 -20.62
CA VAL A 238 19.17 1.99 -20.22
C VAL A 238 19.42 2.39 -18.77
N ASP A 239 20.06 1.51 -18.00
CA ASP A 239 20.34 1.59 -16.57
C ASP A 239 19.09 1.67 -15.66
N GLY A 240 17.90 1.42 -16.20
CA GLY A 240 16.65 1.49 -15.47
C GLY A 240 16.51 0.41 -14.38
N THR A 241 15.67 0.70 -13.38
CA THR A 241 15.43 -0.18 -12.23
C THR A 241 13.96 -0.56 -12.10
N LEU A 242 13.68 -1.86 -12.02
CA LEU A 242 12.38 -2.38 -11.58
C LEU A 242 12.44 -2.73 -10.09
N VAL A 243 11.56 -2.13 -9.30
CA VAL A 243 11.33 -2.52 -7.89
C VAL A 243 10.11 -3.45 -7.83
N SER A 244 10.35 -4.72 -7.51
CA SER A 244 9.31 -5.73 -7.35
C SER A 244 8.70 -5.65 -5.95
N ILE A 245 7.43 -5.24 -5.89
CA ILE A 245 6.70 -4.90 -4.66
C ILE A 245 5.62 -5.92 -4.35
N GLY A 246 4.81 -6.26 -5.35
CA GLY A 246 3.60 -7.04 -5.18
C GLY A 246 3.42 -8.11 -6.26
N TYR A 247 2.50 -9.02 -6.01
CA TYR A 247 2.24 -10.20 -6.83
C TYR A 247 0.73 -10.48 -6.92
N ALA A 248 -0.07 -9.42 -7.04
CA ALA A 248 -1.52 -9.50 -7.10
C ALA A 248 -2.02 -10.41 -8.24
N ALA A 249 -1.31 -10.43 -9.37
CA ALA A 249 -1.63 -11.30 -10.51
C ALA A 249 -0.97 -12.68 -10.40
N SER A 250 0.31 -12.75 -10.02
CA SER A 250 1.07 -14.01 -9.93
C SER A 250 2.38 -13.83 -9.16
N THR A 251 2.81 -14.88 -8.45
CA THR A 251 4.12 -14.97 -7.78
C THR A 251 5.25 -15.44 -8.70
N ARG A 252 4.93 -15.74 -9.97
CA ARG A 252 5.89 -16.18 -11.00
C ARG A 252 5.79 -15.27 -12.22
N THR A 253 6.94 -14.96 -12.82
CA THR A 253 7.05 -14.25 -14.10
C THR A 253 8.05 -14.95 -15.00
N GLU A 254 7.84 -14.83 -16.30
CA GLU A 254 8.85 -15.06 -17.33
C GLU A 254 9.52 -13.72 -17.66
N ILE A 255 10.82 -13.73 -17.95
CA ILE A 255 11.57 -12.55 -18.38
C ILE A 255 12.43 -12.89 -19.59
N ASP A 256 12.61 -11.94 -20.51
CA ASP A 256 13.66 -12.01 -21.51
C ASP A 256 14.96 -11.48 -20.90
N VAL A 257 15.96 -12.35 -20.76
CA VAL A 257 17.24 -11.97 -20.16
C VAL A 257 17.99 -10.91 -20.97
N THR A 258 17.65 -10.72 -22.25
CA THR A 258 18.26 -9.69 -23.08
C THR A 258 17.81 -8.28 -22.69
N ASP A 259 16.64 -8.12 -22.06
CA ASP A 259 16.18 -6.85 -21.48
C ASP A 259 17.04 -6.40 -20.29
N LEU A 260 17.64 -7.36 -19.57
CA LEU A 260 18.64 -7.09 -18.53
C LEU A 260 19.98 -6.72 -19.17
N ILE A 261 20.46 -7.57 -20.10
CA ILE A 261 21.82 -7.51 -20.62
C ILE A 261 22.05 -6.26 -21.48
N TRP A 262 21.18 -5.97 -22.46
CA TRP A 262 21.44 -4.90 -23.44
C TRP A 262 21.18 -3.50 -22.91
N LYS A 263 20.34 -3.39 -21.88
CA LYS A 263 19.99 -2.11 -21.26
C LYS A 263 20.65 -1.94 -19.90
N ASN A 264 21.45 -2.90 -19.42
CA ASN A 264 22.05 -2.89 -18.09
C ASN A 264 21.02 -2.60 -16.97
N THR A 265 19.84 -3.23 -17.06
CA THR A 265 18.74 -2.95 -16.12
C THR A 265 18.85 -3.77 -14.84
N HIS A 266 18.19 -3.27 -13.79
CA HIS A 266 18.23 -3.84 -12.45
C HIS A 266 16.85 -4.32 -12.01
N ILE A 267 16.81 -5.42 -11.25
CA ILE A 267 15.61 -5.85 -10.51
C ILE A 267 15.95 -5.83 -9.02
N HIS A 268 15.18 -5.05 -8.25
CA HIS A 268 15.33 -4.95 -6.80
C HIS A 268 14.07 -5.46 -6.10
N GLY A 269 14.21 -6.28 -5.07
CA GLY A 269 13.08 -6.72 -4.24
C GLY A 269 12.68 -5.65 -3.22
N PHE A 270 11.38 -5.51 -2.95
CA PHE A 270 10.87 -4.67 -1.87
C PHE A 270 10.26 -5.55 -0.78
N ARG A 271 10.70 -5.35 0.47
CA ARG A 271 10.10 -5.99 1.65
C ARG A 271 9.90 -4.95 2.74
N PHE A 272 8.65 -4.55 2.93
CA PHE A 272 8.27 -3.50 3.90
C PHE A 272 8.85 -3.71 5.31
N ALA A 273 8.87 -4.96 5.78
CA ALA A 273 9.36 -5.30 7.12
C ALA A 273 10.87 -5.11 7.34
N LEU A 274 11.65 -4.71 6.33
CA LEU A 274 13.08 -4.40 6.46
C LEU A 274 13.36 -2.92 6.73
N PHE A 275 12.38 -2.04 6.59
CA PHE A 275 12.52 -0.62 6.94
C PHE A 275 12.40 -0.44 8.44
N THR A 276 13.21 0.45 9.01
CA THR A 276 13.13 0.76 10.44
C THR A 276 11.90 1.60 10.75
N PRO A 277 11.39 1.59 12.00
CA PRO A 277 10.31 2.49 12.41
C PRO A 277 10.62 3.97 12.09
N GLU A 278 11.88 4.38 12.22
CA GLU A 278 12.31 5.75 11.93
C GLU A 278 12.15 6.10 10.44
N GLN A 279 12.56 5.21 9.53
CA GLN A 279 12.37 5.40 8.08
C GLN A 279 10.87 5.46 7.73
N ILE A 280 10.08 4.54 8.28
CA ILE A 280 8.64 4.47 8.06
C ILE A 280 7.96 5.75 8.56
N ASN A 281 8.31 6.22 9.76
CA ASN A 281 7.70 7.41 10.35
C ASN A 281 8.11 8.68 9.61
N ALA A 282 9.38 8.81 9.21
CA ALA A 282 9.83 9.96 8.41
C ALA A 282 9.08 10.05 7.08
N ALA A 283 8.90 8.92 6.39
CA ALA A 283 8.13 8.85 5.15
C ALA A 283 6.65 9.20 5.38
N ASN A 284 6.02 8.65 6.42
CA ASN A 284 4.63 8.94 6.76
C ASN A 284 4.40 10.42 7.11
N THR A 285 5.27 11.03 7.93
CA THR A 285 5.20 12.45 8.26
C THR A 285 5.25 13.30 6.99
N HIS A 286 6.21 13.03 6.10
CA HIS A 286 6.33 13.75 4.84
C HIS A 286 5.10 13.58 3.93
N LEU A 287 4.56 12.36 3.83
CA LEU A 287 3.38 12.09 3.03
C LEU A 287 2.12 12.76 3.61
N LEU A 288 1.97 12.79 4.94
CA LEU A 288 0.88 13.53 5.60
C LEU A 288 0.98 15.03 5.32
N ASP A 289 2.18 15.61 5.31
CA ASP A 289 2.39 17.02 4.93
C ASP A 289 1.97 17.29 3.48
N LEU A 290 2.22 16.35 2.56
CA LEU A 290 1.78 16.47 1.16
C LEU A 290 0.25 16.37 1.02
N VAL A 291 -0.40 15.54 1.85
CA VAL A 291 -1.87 15.45 1.91
C VAL A 291 -2.46 16.74 2.49
N ALA A 292 -1.88 17.27 3.57
CA ALA A 292 -2.25 18.55 4.16
C ALA A 292 -2.23 19.69 3.14
N ARG A 293 -1.19 19.73 2.29
CA ARG A 293 -1.04 20.71 1.19
C ARG A 293 -1.88 20.39 -0.05
N LYS A 294 -2.59 19.26 -0.05
CA LYS A 294 -3.38 18.76 -1.19
C LYS A 294 -2.55 18.48 -2.45
N GLU A 295 -1.25 18.28 -2.28
CA GLU A 295 -0.34 17.85 -3.36
C GLU A 295 -0.54 16.36 -3.67
N ILE A 296 -1.01 15.59 -2.67
CA ILE A 296 -1.49 14.21 -2.82
C ILE A 296 -2.92 14.13 -2.30
N THR A 297 -3.83 13.53 -3.08
CA THR A 297 -5.22 13.27 -2.66
C THR A 297 -5.53 11.79 -2.83
N PRO A 298 -5.36 10.96 -1.77
CA PRO A 298 -5.63 9.53 -1.85
C PRO A 298 -7.11 9.25 -2.19
N VAL A 299 -7.35 8.39 -3.17
CA VAL A 299 -8.71 8.05 -3.61
C VAL A 299 -9.26 6.92 -2.77
N VAL A 300 -10.47 7.10 -2.22
CA VAL A 300 -11.23 6.03 -1.56
C VAL A 300 -12.29 5.49 -2.52
N ASP A 301 -12.30 4.18 -2.70
CA ASP A 301 -13.34 3.49 -3.47
C ASP A 301 -14.58 3.26 -2.60
N ARG A 302 -14.39 2.71 -1.40
CA ARG A 302 -15.48 2.38 -0.48
C ARG A 302 -15.01 2.26 0.96
N VAL A 303 -15.89 2.63 1.88
CA VAL A 303 -15.78 2.36 3.31
C VAL A 303 -16.85 1.35 3.69
N PHE A 304 -16.45 0.24 4.32
CA PHE A 304 -17.34 -0.79 4.84
C PHE A 304 -17.41 -0.72 6.37
N PRO A 305 -18.53 -1.06 7.02
CA PRO A 305 -18.55 -1.34 8.45
C PRO A 305 -17.59 -2.49 8.80
N LEU A 306 -17.01 -2.48 10.00
CA LEU A 306 -16.06 -3.49 10.47
C LEU A 306 -16.59 -4.91 10.30
N GLU A 307 -17.87 -5.15 10.61
CA GLU A 307 -18.53 -6.45 10.51
C GLU A 307 -18.59 -6.99 9.07
N GLN A 308 -18.44 -6.10 8.08
CA GLN A 308 -18.40 -6.44 6.66
C GLN A 308 -16.97 -6.67 6.15
N ALA A 309 -15.99 -6.90 7.02
CA ALA A 309 -14.60 -7.13 6.63
C ALA A 309 -14.41 -8.24 5.57
N ALA A 310 -15.20 -9.32 5.64
CA ALA A 310 -15.21 -10.36 4.62
C ALA A 310 -15.61 -9.83 3.23
N GLN A 311 -16.62 -8.95 3.17
CA GLN A 311 -17.08 -8.32 1.94
C GLN A 311 -16.07 -7.29 1.43
N ALA A 312 -15.48 -6.51 2.33
CA ALA A 312 -14.45 -5.53 1.99
C ALA A 312 -13.21 -6.19 1.38
N GLN A 313 -12.74 -7.29 1.97
CA GLN A 313 -11.60 -8.04 1.45
C GLN A 313 -11.91 -8.70 0.10
N ARG A 314 -13.10 -9.30 -0.05
CA ARG A 314 -13.54 -9.85 -1.34
C ARG A 314 -13.63 -8.77 -2.41
N HIS A 315 -14.18 -7.60 -2.09
CA HIS A 315 -14.26 -6.47 -3.00
C HIS A 315 -12.88 -6.03 -3.49
N LEU A 316 -11.91 -5.93 -2.58
CA LEU A 316 -10.53 -5.61 -2.94
C LEU A 316 -9.91 -6.67 -3.85
N ALA A 317 -10.03 -7.95 -3.50
CA ALA A 317 -9.33 -9.05 -4.17
C ALA A 317 -9.95 -9.42 -5.52
N GLU A 318 -11.28 -9.35 -5.67
CA GLU A 318 -12.00 -9.91 -6.83
C GLU A 318 -12.61 -8.85 -7.74
N ASN A 319 -13.08 -7.72 -7.19
CA ASN A 319 -13.84 -6.73 -7.98
C ASN A 319 -12.94 -5.64 -8.59
N GLY A 320 -11.68 -5.55 -8.14
CA GLY A 320 -10.72 -4.57 -8.64
C GLY A 320 -11.20 -3.13 -8.44
N PRO A 321 -11.26 -2.62 -7.20
CA PRO A 321 -11.71 -1.26 -6.89
C PRO A 321 -10.86 -0.20 -7.61
N PHE A 322 -11.38 1.03 -7.63
CA PHE A 322 -10.62 2.19 -8.08
C PHE A 322 -10.34 3.10 -6.87
N GLY A 323 -9.25 2.81 -6.16
CA GLY A 323 -8.90 3.46 -4.91
C GLY A 323 -8.85 2.51 -3.71
N ARG A 324 -8.80 3.08 -2.52
CA ARG A 324 -8.63 2.38 -1.24
C ARG A 324 -9.94 1.83 -0.72
N VAL A 325 -9.86 0.66 -0.11
CA VAL A 325 -10.96 0.03 0.62
C VAL A 325 -10.66 0.15 2.10
N LEU A 326 -11.59 0.72 2.86
CA LEU A 326 -11.45 0.99 4.29
C LEU A 326 -12.52 0.25 5.08
N LEU A 327 -12.21 -0.01 6.35
CA LEU A 327 -13.16 -0.44 7.38
C LEU A 327 -13.39 0.70 8.37
N ALA A 328 -14.65 1.01 8.67
CA ALA A 328 -15.04 1.89 9.77
C ALA A 328 -15.34 1.05 11.01
N MET A 329 -14.76 1.46 12.15
CA MET A 329 -14.97 0.80 13.44
C MET A 329 -16.38 1.06 13.99
#